data_AF-A0A4R1I7A3-F1
#
_entry.id   AF-A0A4R1I7A3-F1
#
_cell.length_a   1.000
_cell.length_b   1.000
_cell.length_c   1.000
_cell.angle_alpha   90.00
_cell.angle_beta   90.00
_cell.angle_gamma   90.00
#
_symmetry.space_group_name_H-M   'P 1'
#
loop_
_entity.id
_entity.type
_entity.pdbx_description
1 polymer ?
#
loop_
_entity_poly.entity_id
_entity_poly.type
_entity_poly.pdbx_seq_one_letter_code
_entity_poly.pdbx_strand_id
1 'polypeptide(L)'
;MFFLLRIGFWLTVVFLLLPAVVGGPSTHAPQGSTAQTGEPKVSAMDALSAATAAAADAGGFCTRQPQACAIGGSLIELIGERAEAGARFALSYLSEQIVEEKRKAAARSDGSRAGDTLTTHDLSPAWQGPRPPAGGAPSDITGSAGATPAAAPANPPGALPVHPATPGGVPLPPKRPA
;
A
#
# COMPACT_ATOMS: atom_id res chain seq x y z
N MET A 1 13.51 31.97 -6.13
CA MET A 1 13.24 31.45 -7.48
C MET A 1 12.45 30.13 -7.44
N PHE A 2 11.33 30.06 -6.72
CA PHE A 2 10.52 28.83 -6.58
C PHE A 2 9.44 28.66 -7.67
N PHE A 3 9.33 29.63 -8.58
CA PHE A 3 8.33 29.63 -9.64
C PHE A 3 8.54 28.47 -10.64
N LEU A 4 9.79 28.21 -11.03
CA LEU A 4 10.11 27.14 -11.98
C LEU A 4 9.82 25.76 -11.40
N LEU A 5 10.15 25.54 -10.12
CA LEU A 5 9.83 24.28 -9.44
C LEU A 5 8.31 24.09 -9.31
N ARG A 6 7.58 25.16 -9.02
CA ARG A 6 6.11 25.12 -8.93
C ARG A 6 5.50 24.79 -10.30
N ILE A 7 5.89 25.49 -11.37
CA ILE A 7 5.39 25.23 -12.74
C ILE A 7 5.79 23.84 -13.23
N GLY A 8 7.05 23.41 -13.03
CA GLY A 8 7.51 22.08 -13.42
C GLY A 8 6.76 20.96 -12.70
N PHE A 9 6.51 21.12 -11.39
CA PHE A 9 5.67 20.22 -10.61
C PHE A 9 4.22 20.18 -11.12
N TRP A 10 3.60 21.35 -11.37
CA TRP A 10 2.22 21.39 -11.88
C TRP A 10 2.10 20.79 -13.28
N LEU A 11 3.07 21.04 -14.17
CA LEU A 11 3.07 20.45 -15.50
C LEU A 11 3.19 18.93 -15.43
N THR A 12 4.15 18.39 -14.67
CA THR A 12 4.33 16.94 -14.54
C THR A 12 3.08 16.24 -13.98
N VAL A 13 2.42 16.83 -12.97
CA VAL A 13 1.14 16.32 -12.44
C VAL A 13 0.05 16.32 -13.52
N VAL A 14 -0.10 17.40 -14.28
CA VAL A 14 -1.08 17.49 -15.38
C VAL A 14 -0.80 16.47 -16.47
N PHE A 15 0.46 16.30 -16.88
CA PHE A 15 0.88 15.31 -17.87
C PHE A 15 0.64 13.86 -17.41
N LEU A 16 0.76 13.59 -16.11
CA LEU A 16 0.46 12.27 -15.55
C LEU A 16 -1.05 12.01 -15.48
N LEU A 17 -1.86 13.05 -15.22
CA LEU A 17 -3.32 12.94 -15.19
C LEU A 17 -3.92 12.82 -16.60
N LEU A 18 -3.33 13.48 -17.59
CA LEU A 18 -3.83 13.54 -18.97
C LEU A 18 -4.15 12.17 -19.59
N PRO A 19 -3.27 11.14 -19.52
CA PRO A 19 -3.56 9.79 -20.01
C PRO A 19 -4.82 9.18 -19.39
N ALA A 20 -5.10 9.52 -18.12
CA ALA A 20 -6.25 9.02 -17.38
C ALA A 20 -7.56 9.74 -17.77
N VAL A 21 -7.49 11.02 -18.15
CA VAL A 21 -8.69 11.82 -18.54
C VAL A 21 -8.99 11.76 -20.04
N VAL A 22 -7.97 11.67 -20.87
CA VAL A 22 -8.09 11.77 -22.34
C VAL A 22 -8.18 10.40 -23.01
N GLY A 23 -7.79 9.31 -22.33
CA GLY A 23 -7.94 7.95 -22.82
C GLY A 23 -7.04 7.65 -24.02
N GLY A 24 -5.88 7.05 -23.75
CA GLY A 24 -5.11 6.32 -24.77
C GLY A 24 -3.64 6.69 -24.90
N PRO A 25 -2.83 5.80 -25.51
CA PRO A 25 -1.40 5.98 -25.67
C PRO A 25 -1.09 7.15 -26.61
N SER A 26 -0.58 8.22 -26.00
CA SER A 26 0.27 9.31 -26.53
C SER A 26 0.38 9.43 -28.07
N THR A 27 -0.47 10.28 -28.65
CA THR A 27 -0.35 10.77 -30.03
C THR A 27 0.16 12.21 -30.07
N HIS A 28 1.37 12.52 -29.59
CA HIS A 28 1.99 13.85 -29.79
C HIS A 28 3.41 13.68 -30.35
N ALA A 29 3.53 13.78 -31.68
CA ALA A 29 4.79 13.87 -32.42
C ALA A 29 5.37 15.29 -32.32
N PRO A 30 6.66 15.47 -31.98
CA PRO A 30 7.30 16.76 -32.11
C PRO A 30 7.59 17.04 -33.59
N GLN A 31 7.09 18.17 -34.05
CA GLN A 31 7.24 18.69 -35.40
C GLN A 31 8.69 19.13 -35.61
N GLY A 32 9.47 18.35 -36.35
CA GLY A 32 10.83 18.74 -36.73
C GLY A 32 11.69 17.59 -37.21
N SER A 33 11.90 17.53 -38.53
CA SER A 33 12.82 16.67 -39.28
C SER A 33 12.40 15.21 -39.55
N THR A 34 11.96 15.03 -40.80
CA THR A 34 12.06 13.83 -41.66
C THR A 34 11.45 12.53 -41.17
N ALA A 35 10.23 12.27 -41.65
CA ALA A 35 9.71 10.98 -42.09
C ALA A 35 10.51 9.71 -41.71
N GLN A 36 10.30 9.19 -40.50
CA GLN A 36 10.46 7.76 -40.23
C GLN A 36 9.19 7.23 -39.55
N THR A 37 8.54 6.29 -40.23
CA THR A 37 7.42 5.48 -39.75
C THR A 37 7.89 4.63 -38.58
N GLY A 38 7.79 5.16 -37.37
CA GLY A 38 8.12 4.47 -36.15
C GLY A 38 7.83 5.38 -34.98
N GLU A 39 6.92 4.95 -34.11
CA GLU A 39 6.74 5.55 -32.79
C GLU A 39 8.12 5.83 -32.17
N PRO A 40 8.34 6.95 -31.47
CA PRO A 40 9.56 7.14 -30.69
C PRO A 40 9.61 6.05 -29.63
N LYS A 41 10.26 4.94 -29.97
CA LYS A 41 10.52 3.80 -29.10
C LYS A 41 11.62 4.20 -28.13
N VAL A 42 11.32 5.13 -27.23
CA VAL A 42 12.12 5.28 -26.03
C VAL A 42 11.90 3.98 -25.27
N SER A 43 12.90 3.09 -25.36
CA SER A 43 12.85 1.82 -24.64
C SER A 43 12.90 2.09 -23.14
N ALA A 44 12.28 1.21 -22.34
CA ALA A 44 12.42 1.27 -20.89
C ALA A 44 13.89 1.31 -20.46
N MET A 45 14.77 0.67 -21.24
CA MET A 45 16.21 0.67 -21.02
C MET A 45 16.87 2.03 -21.33
N ASP A 46 16.43 2.73 -22.37
CA ASP A 46 16.94 4.08 -22.69
C ASP A 46 16.51 5.09 -21.63
N ALA A 47 15.24 5.01 -21.19
CA ALA A 47 14.73 5.86 -20.12
C ALA A 47 15.47 5.59 -18.79
N LEU A 48 15.73 4.32 -18.46
CA LEU A 48 16.49 3.95 -17.29
C LEU A 48 17.94 4.46 -17.38
N SER A 49 18.59 4.30 -18.53
CA SER A 49 19.94 4.83 -18.78
C SER A 49 19.97 6.34 -18.59
N ALA A 50 19.05 7.08 -19.20
CA ALA A 50 18.95 8.53 -19.06
C ALA A 50 18.71 8.97 -17.60
N ALA A 51 17.84 8.26 -16.87
CA ALA A 51 17.60 8.53 -15.46
C ALA A 51 18.86 8.29 -14.60
N THR A 52 19.61 7.21 -14.86
CA THR A 52 20.87 6.95 -14.14
C THR A 52 21.94 7.98 -14.45
N ALA A 53 22.01 8.47 -15.70
CA ALA A 53 22.90 9.57 -16.06
C ALA A 53 22.55 10.86 -15.30
N ALA A 54 21.26 11.20 -15.21
CA ALA A 54 20.82 12.34 -14.40
C ALA A 54 21.12 12.17 -12.90
N ALA A 55 21.04 10.94 -12.38
CA ALA A 55 21.43 10.64 -11.00
C ALA A 55 22.96 10.80 -10.79
N ALA A 56 23.78 10.44 -11.78
CA ALA A 56 25.22 10.69 -11.75
C ALA A 56 25.53 12.19 -11.72
N ASP A 57 24.80 13.00 -12.50
CA ASP A 57 24.90 14.47 -12.45
C ASP A 57 24.48 15.02 -11.08
N ALA A 58 23.43 14.47 -10.48
CA ALA A 58 23.01 14.79 -9.11
C ALA A 58 24.14 14.51 -8.08
N GLY A 59 24.87 13.40 -8.26
CA GLY A 59 26.06 13.07 -7.47
C GLY A 59 27.18 14.12 -7.56
N GLY A 60 27.31 14.79 -8.72
CA GLY A 60 28.20 15.93 -8.89
C GLY A 60 27.91 17.08 -7.91
N PHE A 61 26.63 17.34 -7.59
CA PHE A 61 26.26 18.36 -6.60
C PHE A 61 26.69 17.99 -5.18
N CYS A 62 26.75 16.71 -4.83
CA CYS A 62 27.21 16.25 -3.52
C CYS A 62 28.66 16.63 -3.24
N THR A 63 29.50 16.70 -4.28
CA THR A 63 30.89 17.18 -4.12
C THR A 63 30.98 18.68 -3.83
N ARG A 64 30.05 19.49 -4.36
CA ARG A 64 30.01 20.95 -4.16
C ARG A 64 29.29 21.36 -2.87
N GLN A 65 28.28 20.61 -2.45
CA GLN A 65 27.42 20.93 -1.31
C GLN A 65 27.09 19.65 -0.51
N PRO A 66 28.00 19.18 0.35
CA PRO A 66 27.86 17.91 1.05
C PRO A 66 26.69 17.90 2.05
N GLN A 67 26.39 19.05 2.67
CA GLN A 67 25.28 19.18 3.61
C GLN A 67 23.91 18.95 2.94
N ALA A 68 23.72 19.44 1.72
CA ALA A 68 22.48 19.22 0.97
C ALA A 68 22.30 17.75 0.58
N CYS A 69 23.41 17.07 0.24
CA CYS A 69 23.39 15.65 -0.10
C CYS A 69 23.10 14.76 1.12
N ALA A 70 23.64 15.08 2.30
CA ALA A 70 23.35 14.33 3.53
C ALA A 70 21.86 14.39 3.92
N ILE A 71 21.28 15.60 3.89
CA ILE A 71 19.84 15.79 4.17
C ILE A 71 19.00 15.12 3.08
N GLY A 72 19.35 15.34 1.80
CA GLY A 72 18.64 14.78 0.65
C GLY A 72 18.65 13.25 0.63
N GLY A 73 19.79 12.61 0.93
CA GLY A 73 19.92 11.16 0.99
C GLY A 73 19.00 10.54 2.04
N SER A 74 18.99 11.09 3.26
CA SER A 74 18.09 10.61 4.32
C SER A 74 16.60 10.73 3.96
N LEU A 75 16.23 11.79 3.23
CA LEU A 75 14.87 12.00 2.77
C LEU A 75 14.49 11.00 1.66
N ILE A 76 15.40 10.77 0.70
CA ILE A 76 15.17 9.82 -0.40
C ILE A 76 14.98 8.41 0.15
N GLU A 77 15.75 8.02 1.16
CA GLU A 77 15.67 6.69 1.79
C GLU A 77 14.29 6.47 2.45
N LEU A 78 13.82 7.46 3.23
CA LEU A 78 12.49 7.43 3.84
C LEU A 78 11.35 7.38 2.79
N ILE A 79 11.49 8.14 1.70
CA ILE A 79 10.49 8.13 0.63
C ILE A 79 10.56 6.82 -0.16
N GLY A 80 11.76 6.27 -0.36
CA GLY A 80 12.01 5.04 -1.11
C GLY A 80 11.29 3.84 -0.51
N GLU A 81 11.35 3.67 0.81
CA GLU A 81 10.62 2.59 1.50
C GLU A 81 9.10 2.67 1.25
N ARG A 82 8.55 3.88 1.25
CA ARG A 82 7.11 4.10 0.97
C ARG A 82 6.78 3.91 -0.50
N ALA A 83 7.69 4.31 -1.38
CA ALA A 83 7.55 4.16 -2.83
C ALA A 83 7.54 2.67 -3.23
N GLU A 84 8.36 1.81 -2.60
CA GLU A 84 8.32 0.36 -2.88
C GLU A 84 6.96 -0.24 -2.52
N ALA A 85 6.43 0.07 -1.33
CA ALA A 85 5.12 -0.40 -0.91
C ALA A 85 4.02 0.10 -1.87
N GLY A 86 4.09 1.36 -2.30
CA GLY A 86 3.18 1.93 -3.29
C GLY A 86 3.29 1.27 -4.67
N ALA A 87 4.51 0.96 -5.13
CA ALA A 87 4.75 0.29 -6.41
C ALA A 87 4.18 -1.14 -6.41
N ARG A 88 4.37 -1.89 -5.31
CA ARG A 88 3.79 -3.23 -5.13
C ARG A 88 2.26 -3.18 -5.21
N PHE A 89 1.65 -2.23 -4.50
CA PHE A 89 0.20 -2.05 -4.51
C PHE A 89 -0.34 -1.64 -5.88
N ALA A 90 0.32 -0.71 -6.57
CA ALA A 90 -0.09 -0.28 -7.90
C ALA A 90 -0.03 -1.43 -8.92
N LEU A 91 1.02 -2.27 -8.85
CA LEU A 91 1.15 -3.45 -9.70
C LEU A 91 0.08 -4.51 -9.40
N SER A 92 -0.19 -4.79 -8.12
CA SER A 92 -1.25 -5.74 -7.76
C SER A 92 -2.62 -5.24 -8.24
N TYR A 93 -2.92 -3.96 -8.02
CA TYR A 93 -4.16 -3.34 -8.49
C TYR A 93 -4.30 -3.40 -10.02
N LEU A 94 -3.23 -3.08 -10.77
CA LEU A 94 -3.26 -3.17 -12.23
C LEU A 94 -3.45 -4.62 -12.69
N SER A 95 -2.81 -5.58 -12.03
CA SER A 95 -2.98 -7.00 -12.36
C SER A 95 -4.42 -7.48 -12.13
N GLU A 96 -5.05 -7.07 -11.02
CA GLU A 96 -6.45 -7.37 -10.71
C GLU A 96 -7.40 -6.77 -11.76
N GLN A 97 -7.19 -5.50 -12.13
CA GLN A 97 -7.99 -4.84 -13.18
C GLN A 97 -7.87 -5.56 -14.53
N ILE A 98 -6.68 -6.00 -14.92
CA ILE A 98 -6.49 -6.75 -16.16
C ILE A 98 -7.22 -8.10 -16.10
N VAL A 99 -7.17 -8.80 -14.96
CA VAL A 99 -7.90 -10.07 -14.77
C VAL A 99 -9.41 -9.87 -14.81
N GLU A 100 -9.92 -8.84 -14.14
CA GLU A 100 -11.35 -8.48 -14.16
C GLU A 100 -11.82 -8.08 -15.56
N GLU A 101 -11.05 -7.29 -16.31
CA GLU A 101 -11.40 -6.96 -17.69
C GLU A 101 -11.40 -8.19 -18.60
N LYS A 102 -10.45 -9.13 -18.42
CA LYS A 102 -10.48 -10.43 -19.11
C LYS A 102 -11.69 -11.27 -18.74
N ARG A 103 -12.08 -11.29 -17.45
CA ARG A 103 -13.26 -12.02 -16.97
C ARG A 103 -14.55 -11.42 -17.52
N LYS A 104 -14.68 -10.09 -17.52
CA LYS A 104 -15.80 -9.38 -18.16
C LYS A 104 -15.85 -9.66 -19.66
N ALA A 105 -14.71 -9.68 -20.34
CA ALA A 105 -14.64 -10.05 -21.77
C ALA A 105 -15.09 -11.49 -22.01
N ALA A 106 -14.68 -12.44 -21.17
CA ALA A 106 -15.13 -13.84 -21.23
C ALA A 106 -16.63 -13.98 -20.95
N ALA A 107 -17.17 -13.30 -19.93
CA ALA A 107 -18.60 -13.32 -19.59
C ALA A 107 -19.49 -12.72 -20.69
N ARG A 108 -19.00 -11.69 -21.41
CA ARG A 108 -19.66 -11.15 -22.61
C ARG A 108 -19.64 -12.15 -23.78
N SER A 109 -18.59 -12.98 -23.88
CA SER A 109 -18.48 -14.00 -24.92
C SER A 109 -19.31 -15.26 -24.66
N ASP A 110 -19.59 -15.57 -23.39
CA ASP A 110 -20.27 -16.81 -22.97
C ASP A 110 -21.78 -16.62 -22.75
N GLY A 111 -22.33 -15.44 -23.05
CA GLY A 111 -23.77 -15.18 -22.99
C GLY A 111 -24.39 -15.41 -21.60
N SER A 112 -23.65 -15.10 -20.53
CA SER A 112 -24.14 -15.29 -19.16
C SER A 112 -25.40 -14.44 -18.89
N ARG A 113 -26.47 -15.10 -18.45
CA ARG A 113 -27.79 -14.51 -18.23
C ARG A 113 -27.72 -13.43 -17.15
N ALA A 114 -28.38 -12.30 -17.44
CA ALA A 114 -28.61 -11.19 -16.52
C ALA A 114 -28.97 -11.68 -15.10
N GLY A 115 -28.08 -11.47 -14.13
CA GLY A 115 -28.37 -11.83 -12.74
C GLY A 115 -27.18 -11.82 -11.78
N ASP A 116 -25.95 -11.98 -12.25
CA ASP A 116 -24.78 -11.98 -11.36
C ASP A 116 -24.14 -10.59 -11.30
N THR A 117 -24.57 -9.77 -10.33
CA THR A 117 -24.04 -8.44 -10.04
C THR A 117 -23.00 -8.45 -8.93
N LEU A 118 -22.61 -9.63 -8.43
CA LEU A 118 -21.65 -9.75 -7.34
C LEU A 118 -20.24 -9.53 -7.89
N THR A 119 -19.54 -8.55 -7.31
CA THR A 119 -18.12 -8.35 -7.59
C THR A 119 -17.29 -9.35 -6.77
N THR A 120 -16.07 -9.62 -7.20
CA THR A 120 -15.14 -10.52 -6.49
C THR A 120 -14.89 -10.05 -5.03
N HIS A 121 -15.07 -8.76 -4.75
CA HIS A 121 -15.00 -8.18 -3.41
C HIS A 121 -16.21 -8.57 -2.52
N ASP A 122 -17.40 -8.73 -3.11
CA ASP A 122 -18.63 -9.14 -2.41
C ASP A 122 -18.60 -10.61 -2.02
N LEU A 123 -17.73 -11.40 -2.66
CA LEU A 123 -17.50 -12.82 -2.35
C LEU A 123 -16.49 -13.03 -1.21
N SER A 124 -15.95 -11.96 -0.62
CA SER A 124 -15.07 -12.09 0.54
C SER A 124 -15.86 -12.52 1.77
N PRO A 125 -15.36 -13.48 2.58
CA PRO A 125 -16.08 -13.97 3.74
C PRO A 125 -16.31 -12.83 4.74
N ALA A 126 -17.58 -12.66 5.14
CA ALA A 126 -18.00 -11.62 6.08
C ALA A 126 -17.17 -11.68 7.38
N TRP A 127 -16.79 -10.50 7.87
CA TRP A 127 -16.03 -10.31 9.09
C TRP A 127 -16.62 -11.14 10.26
N GLN A 128 -15.82 -12.07 10.76
CA GLN A 128 -16.18 -12.88 11.93
C GLN A 128 -15.77 -12.10 13.17
N GLY A 129 -16.77 -11.56 13.87
CA GLY A 129 -16.53 -10.85 15.13
C GLY A 129 -15.94 -11.76 16.22
N PRO A 130 -15.41 -11.18 17.31
CA PRO A 130 -14.82 -11.95 18.40
C PRO A 130 -15.78 -13.02 18.91
N ARG A 131 -15.38 -14.30 18.77
CA ARG A 131 -16.16 -15.44 19.24
C ARG A 131 -16.22 -15.40 20.76
N PRO A 132 -17.41 -15.41 21.39
CA PRO A 132 -17.50 -15.52 22.84
C PRO A 132 -16.81 -16.81 23.31
N PRO A 133 -16.11 -16.79 24.45
CA PRO A 133 -15.53 -18.01 24.99
C PRO A 133 -16.64 -19.03 25.24
N ALA A 134 -16.50 -20.22 24.64
CA ALA A 134 -17.36 -21.36 24.88
C ALA A 134 -17.14 -21.83 26.33
N GLY A 135 -17.90 -21.28 27.26
CA GLY A 135 -17.71 -21.53 28.68
C GLY A 135 -18.70 -20.77 29.55
N GLY A 136 -19.99 -20.96 29.29
CA GLY A 136 -21.07 -20.45 30.14
C GLY A 136 -22.22 -21.44 30.15
N ALA A 137 -22.00 -22.59 30.81
CA ALA A 137 -23.10 -23.47 31.20
C ALA A 137 -24.02 -22.74 32.19
N PRO A 138 -25.34 -23.00 32.19
CA PRO A 138 -26.27 -22.37 33.12
C PRO A 138 -25.94 -22.78 34.56
N SER A 139 -25.81 -21.80 35.44
CA SER A 139 -25.54 -22.00 36.86
C SER A 139 -26.74 -22.61 37.56
N ASP A 140 -26.70 -23.92 37.79
CA ASP A 140 -27.51 -24.56 38.83
C ASP A 140 -26.98 -24.14 40.21
N ILE A 141 -27.80 -23.41 40.93
CA ILE A 141 -27.57 -22.99 42.31
C ILE A 141 -28.02 -24.15 43.20
N THR A 142 -27.10 -24.89 43.81
CA THR A 142 -27.30 -25.52 45.14
C THR A 142 -25.92 -25.87 45.71
N GLY A 143 -25.56 -25.21 46.82
CA GLY A 143 -24.25 -25.34 47.45
C GLY A 143 -24.07 -26.62 48.26
N SER A 144 -22.82 -26.85 48.69
CA SER A 144 -22.49 -27.38 50.02
C SER A 144 -20.97 -27.50 50.16
N ALA A 145 -20.46 -26.80 51.18
CA ALA A 145 -19.35 -27.13 52.08
C ALA A 145 -18.14 -27.96 51.59
N GLY A 146 -16.94 -27.39 51.84
CA GLY A 146 -15.96 -28.10 52.67
C GLY A 146 -14.56 -28.32 52.08
N ALA A 147 -13.56 -27.88 52.86
CA ALA A 147 -12.19 -28.39 52.97
C ALA A 147 -11.10 -27.89 52.00
N THR A 148 -10.28 -26.96 52.50
CA THR A 148 -8.81 -26.94 52.34
C THR A 148 -8.18 -28.10 53.15
N PRO A 149 -6.91 -28.55 52.96
CA PRO A 149 -5.73 -27.71 52.64
C PRO A 149 -4.59 -28.30 51.77
N ALA A 150 -3.64 -27.40 51.45
CA ALA A 150 -2.19 -27.57 51.34
C ALA A 150 -1.58 -28.49 50.25
N ALA A 151 -0.73 -27.90 49.39
CA ALA A 151 0.73 -28.09 49.41
C ALA A 151 1.41 -27.33 48.25
N ALA A 152 2.31 -26.39 48.59
CA ALA A 152 3.42 -25.95 47.72
C ALA A 152 4.58 -26.97 47.85
N PRO A 153 5.49 -27.12 46.86
CA PRO A 153 6.68 -26.26 46.72
C PRO A 153 7.15 -26.15 45.23
N ALA A 154 8.20 -25.48 44.77
CA ALA A 154 9.18 -24.53 45.25
C ALA A 154 9.73 -23.86 43.97
N ASN A 155 10.02 -22.56 44.03
CA ASN A 155 10.84 -21.87 43.03
C ASN A 155 12.32 -22.05 43.37
N PRO A 156 13.23 -22.27 42.39
CA PRO A 156 14.63 -21.90 42.52
C PRO A 156 14.90 -20.45 42.06
N PRO A 157 15.99 -19.82 42.53
CA PRO A 157 16.15 -18.37 42.57
C PRO A 157 16.90 -17.82 41.35
N GLY A 158 16.58 -16.58 40.96
CA GLY A 158 17.46 -15.78 40.11
C GLY A 158 16.87 -15.38 38.76
N ALA A 159 15.89 -14.48 38.78
CA ALA A 159 15.63 -13.59 37.65
C ALA A 159 14.99 -12.30 38.16
N LEU A 160 15.59 -11.17 37.79
CA LEU A 160 15.19 -9.81 38.13
C LEU A 160 13.73 -9.53 37.68
N PRO A 161 12.95 -8.70 38.41
CA PRO A 161 11.59 -8.38 37.99
C PRO A 161 11.61 -7.47 36.75
N VAL A 162 11.26 -8.03 35.59
CA VAL A 162 10.88 -7.26 34.41
C VAL A 162 9.42 -6.85 34.60
N HIS A 163 9.19 -5.55 34.77
CA HIS A 163 7.85 -4.98 34.77
C HIS A 163 7.15 -5.27 33.43
N PRO A 164 5.96 -5.89 33.40
CA PRO A 164 5.15 -5.89 32.19
C PRO A 164 4.55 -4.49 32.01
N ALA A 165 5.04 -3.77 30.99
CA ALA A 165 4.40 -2.56 30.51
C ALA A 165 3.03 -2.93 29.93
N THR A 166 2.00 -2.40 30.58
CA THR A 166 0.60 -2.35 30.13
C THR A 166 0.51 -1.95 28.66
N PRO A 167 -0.13 -2.72 27.76
CA PRO A 167 -0.51 -2.20 26.46
C PRO A 167 -1.67 -1.22 26.66
N GLY A 168 -1.36 0.07 26.52
CA GLY A 168 -2.33 1.16 26.53
C GLY A 168 -3.40 0.96 25.46
N GLY A 169 -4.65 1.10 25.88
CA GLY A 169 -5.84 0.82 25.08
C GLY A 169 -5.96 1.69 23.83
N VAL A 170 -6.40 1.04 22.75
CA VAL A 170 -6.82 1.69 21.50
C VAL A 170 -8.11 2.50 21.78
N PRO A 171 -8.18 3.80 21.44
CA PRO A 171 -9.39 4.58 21.63
C PRO A 171 -10.51 4.09 20.69
N LEU A 172 -11.68 3.78 21.27
CA LEU A 172 -12.90 3.44 20.53
C LEU A 172 -13.46 4.68 19.80
N PRO A 173 -13.98 4.55 18.57
CA PRO A 173 -14.60 5.65 17.84
C PRO A 173 -15.93 6.10 18.48
N PRO A 174 -16.30 7.39 18.37
CA PRO A 174 -17.51 7.92 18.97
C PRO A 174 -18.78 7.33 18.33
N LYS A 175 -19.75 6.96 19.17
CA LYS A 175 -21.07 6.50 18.72
C LYS A 175 -21.84 7.65 18.04
N ARG A 176 -22.35 7.37 16.84
CA ARG A 176 -23.27 8.24 16.12
C ARG A 176 -24.63 8.27 16.85
N PRO A 177 -25.26 9.45 17.06
CA PRO A 177 -26.60 9.55 17.63
C PRO A 177 -27.66 9.07 16.63
N ALA A 178 -28.73 8.49 17.18
CA ALA A 178 -29.89 7.96 16.48
C ALA A 178 -30.71 9.05 15.79
#